data_AF-A0A0F9ZU53-F1
#
_entry.id   AF-A0A0F9ZU53-F1
#
_cell.length_a   1.000
_cell.length_b   1.000
_cell.length_c   1.000
_cell.angle_alpha   90.00
_cell.angle_beta   90.00
_cell.angle_gamma   90.00
#
_symmetry.space_group_name_H-M   'P 1'
#
loop_
_entity.id
_entity.type
_entity.pdbx_description
1 polymer ?
#
loop_
_entity_poly.entity_id
_entity_poly.type
_entity_poly.pdbx_seq_one_letter_code
_entity_poly.pdbx_strand_id
1 'polypeptide(L)' 'MTKSKTLKKNLSISPERLAELRRATLIASTGASTRLEGSRLSDKEVEKVASIVSGQK' A
#
# COMPACT_ATOMS: atom_id res chain seq x y z
N MET A 1 -42.75 -7.49 16.07
CA MET A 1 -41.48 -8.03 15.54
C MET A 1 -40.90 -7.02 14.54
N THR A 2 -40.12 -6.05 15.01
CA THR A 2 -39.50 -5.03 14.17
C THR A 2 -38.16 -5.56 13.65
N LYS A 3 -38.06 -5.78 12.33
CA LYS A 3 -36.82 -6.22 11.69
C LYS A 3 -35.82 -5.06 11.70
N SER A 4 -34.84 -5.12 12.61
CA SER A 4 -33.71 -4.20 12.64
C SER A 4 -32.87 -4.39 11.38
N LYS A 5 -32.95 -3.43 10.46
CA LYS A 5 -32.18 -3.41 9.21
C LYS A 5 -30.78 -2.91 9.55
N THR A 6 -29.87 -3.82 9.85
CA THR A 6 -28.45 -3.50 10.02
C THR A 6 -27.92 -2.90 8.71
N LEU A 7 -27.73 -1.58 8.66
CA LEU A 7 -26.95 -0.94 7.60
C LEU A 7 -25.52 -1.44 7.75
N LYS A 8 -25.10 -2.38 6.90
CA LYS A 8 -23.69 -2.65 6.67
C LYS A 8 -23.09 -1.36 6.09
N LYS A 9 -22.49 -0.55 6.96
CA LYS A 9 -21.70 0.61 6.57
C LYS A 9 -20.52 0.07 5.79
N ASN A 10 -20.63 0.05 4.46
CA ASN A 10 -19.51 -0.21 3.57
C ASN A 10 -18.49 0.91 3.82
N LEU A 11 -17.51 0.64 4.69
CA LEU A 11 -16.41 1.55 4.97
C LEU A 11 -15.46 1.49 3.76
N SER A 12 -15.91 2.06 2.64
CA SER A 12 -15.12 2.10 1.41
C SER A 12 -14.05 3.17 1.57
N ILE A 13 -12.79 2.75 1.52
CA ILE A 13 -11.67 3.67 1.33
C ILE A 13 -11.85 4.37 -0.02
N SER A 14 -11.49 5.66 -0.09
CA SER A 14 -11.52 6.36 -1.38
C SER A 14 -10.48 5.73 -2.32
N PRO A 15 -10.71 5.73 -3.64
CA PRO A 15 -9.76 5.18 -4.61
C PRO A 15 -8.33 5.75 -4.45
N GLU A 16 -8.21 7.03 -4.13
CA GLU A 16 -6.94 7.74 -3.96
C GLU A 16 -6.20 7.24 -2.72
N ARG A 17 -6.92 7.09 -1.60
CA ARG A 17 -6.35 6.57 -0.35
C ARG A 17 -5.99 5.09 -0.49
N LEU A 18 -6.74 4.33 -1.29
CA LEU A 18 -6.39 2.95 -1.62
C LEU A 18 -5.14 2.86 -2.48
N ALA A 19 -4.99 3.75 -3.47
CA ALA A 19 -3.80 3.82 -4.31
C ALA A 19 -2.55 4.16 -3.48
N GLU A 20 -2.67 5.14 -2.58
CA GLU A 20 -1.60 5.52 -1.65
C GLU A 20 -1.23 4.38 -0.70
N LEU A 21 -2.23 3.69 -0.13
CA LEU A 21 -2.00 2.53 0.74
C LEU A 21 -1.28 1.40 0.02
N ARG A 22 -1.69 1.09 -1.22
CA ARG A 22 -1.02 0.08 -2.06
C ARG A 22 0.44 0.44 -2.30
N ARG A 23 0.70 1.69 -2.67
CA ARG A 23 2.07 2.20 -2.88
C ARG A 23 2.91 2.09 -1.61
N ALA A 24 2.39 2.57 -0.48
CA ALA A 24 3.08 2.51 0.81
C ALA A 24 3.37 1.07 1.25
N THR A 25 2.39 0.17 1.07
CA THR A 25 2.54 -1.26 1.42
C THR A 25 3.58 -1.94 0.55
N LEU A 26 3.61 -1.64 -0.75
CA LEU A 26 4.61 -2.17 -1.67
C LEU A 26 6.01 -1.71 -1.24
N ILE A 27 6.20 -0.41 -1.00
CA ILE A 27 7.50 0.15 -0.56
C ILE A 27 7.93 -0.50 0.76
N ALA A 28 7.02 -0.59 1.74
CA ALA A 28 7.34 -1.18 3.04
C ALA A 28 7.70 -2.67 2.93
N SER A 29 6.93 -3.45 2.16
CA SER A 29 7.19 -4.88 1.97
C SER A 29 8.51 -5.11 1.24
N THR A 30 8.76 -4.41 0.14
CA THR A 30 10.01 -4.53 -0.63
C THR A 30 11.21 -4.05 0.18
N GLY A 31 11.07 -2.93 0.89
CA GLY A 31 12.11 -2.41 1.78
C GLY A 31 12.44 -3.38 2.90
N ALA A 32 11.44 -4.03 3.51
CA ALA A 32 11.64 -5.07 4.51
C ALA A 32 12.40 -6.27 3.94
N SER A 33 11.95 -6.84 2.81
CA SER A 33 12.62 -7.99 2.19
C SER A 33 14.07 -7.67 1.83
N THR A 34 14.34 -6.51 1.24
CA THR A 34 15.71 -6.14 0.87
C THR A 34 16.61 -5.89 2.07
N ARG A 35 16.08 -5.34 3.17
CA ARG A 35 16.82 -5.17 4.43
C ARG A 35 17.14 -6.50 5.11
N LEU A 36 16.28 -7.52 4.98
CA LEU A 36 16.59 -8.88 5.44
C LEU A 36 17.79 -9.47 4.68
N GLU A 37 17.90 -9.16 3.38
CA GLU A 37 19.04 -9.53 2.53
C GLU A 37 20.27 -8.60 2.69
N GLY A 38 20.27 -7.70 3.69
CA GLY A 38 21.40 -6.83 4.02
C GLY A 38 21.47 -5.49 3.27
N SER A 39 20.46 -5.16 2.48
CA SER A 39 20.36 -3.84 1.82
C SER A 39 20.18 -2.72 2.83
N ARG A 40 20.74 -1.54 2.53
CA ARG A 40 20.63 -0.31 3.35
C ARG A 40 19.75 0.76 2.72
N LEU A 41 18.97 0.39 1.70
CA LEU A 41 18.10 1.34 1.00
C LEU A 41 17.07 1.95 1.96
N SER A 42 16.93 3.27 1.85
CA SER A 42 15.83 4.01 2.46
C SER A 42 14.54 3.80 1.68
N ASP A 43 13.39 4.03 2.32
CA ASP A 43 12.09 3.86 1.67
C ASP A 43 11.94 4.79 0.44
N LYS A 44 12.60 5.96 0.42
CA LYS A 44 12.66 6.85 -0.75
C LYS A 44 13.44 6.25 -1.92
N GLU A 45 14.50 5.49 -1.63
CA GLU A 45 15.28 4.82 -2.68
C GLU A 45 14.53 3.60 -3.21
N VAL A 46 13.89 2.83 -2.32
CA VAL A 46 12.99 1.73 -2.72
C VAL A 46 11.85 2.25 -3.59
N GLU A 47 11.27 3.39 -3.24
CA GLU A 47 10.22 4.06 -4.01
C GLU A 47 10.67 4.40 -5.45
N LYS A 48 11.88 4.97 -5.60
CA LYS A 48 12.45 5.28 -6.93
C LYS A 48 12.66 4.02 -7.77
N VAL A 49 13.13 2.94 -7.16
CA VAL A 49 13.31 1.65 -7.87
C VAL A 49 11.96 1.06 -8.23
N ALA A 50 11.00 1.08 -7.32
CA ALA A 50 9.65 0.57 -7.55
C ALA A 50 8.93 1.32 -8.67
N SER A 51 9.09 2.65 -8.78
CA SER A 51 8.49 3.41 -9.88
C SER A 51 9.09 3.08 -11.24
N ILE A 52 10.39 2.77 -11.31
CA ILE A 52 11.06 2.30 -12.53
C ILE A 52 10.49 0.93 -12.96
N VAL A 53 10.41 -0.02 -12.03
CA VAL A 53 10.01 -1.41 -12.35
C VAL A 53 8.51 -1.52 -12.66
N SER A 54 7.66 -0.73 -11.99
CA SER A 54 6.21 -0.74 -12.20
C SER A 54 5.74 0.06 -13.41
N GLY A 55 6.65 0.69 -14.15
CA GLY A 55 6.30 1.48 -15.35
C GLY A 55 5.43 2.71 -15.05
N GLN A 56 5.39 3.15 -13.79
CA GLN A 56 4.70 4.37 -13.36
C GLN A 56 5.56 5.56 -13.80
N LYS A 57 5.41 6.01 -15.05
CA LYS A 57 5.98 7.25 -15.58
C LYS A 57 4.89 8.31 -15.74
#